data_AF-A0A4S4LZ35-F1
#
_entry.id   AF-A0A4S4LZ35-F1
#
_cell.length_a   1.000
_cell.length_b   1.000
_cell.length_c   1.000
_cell.angle_alpha   90.00
_cell.angle_beta   90.00
_cell.angle_gamma   90.00
#
_symmetry.space_group_name_H-M   'P 1'
#
loop_
_entity.id
_entity.type
_entity.pdbx_description
1 polymer ?
#
loop_
_entity_poly.entity_id
_entity_poly.type
_entity_poly.pdbx_seq_one_letter_code
_entity_poly.pdbx_strand_id
1 'polypeptide(L)'
;MFAASVVAALLALPFTSVAATDCARSYTVKTGDYCDLISAQNNASTYQLAVTNNPSINSDCSNLQPGQSICLGFVGQDCTTTYVVQGGDTCEGVYTAHGVNATLFQHNNPQLDSQCDNLYIGEVVCVSNGAAVPPLPSGAPMPAATVPAGATPATPPAITTTAAPAPTAVPDDEDCDDDDGDDDEDCDDDEDEDDLPFCDEL
;
A
#
# COMPACT_ATOMS: atom_id res chain seq x y z
N MET A 1 22.29 46.73 61.66
CA MET A 1 21.06 45.99 61.30
C MET A 1 20.69 46.42 59.90
N PHE A 2 21.15 45.71 58.87
CA PHE A 2 20.85 46.06 57.47
C PHE A 2 20.20 44.83 56.82
N ALA A 3 18.89 44.90 56.63
CA ALA A 3 18.15 43.89 55.89
C ALA A 3 18.19 44.26 54.40
N ALA A 4 18.81 43.41 53.60
CA ALA A 4 18.78 43.52 52.14
C ALA A 4 17.52 42.78 51.63
N SER A 5 16.53 43.54 51.16
CA SER A 5 15.38 42.99 50.44
C SER A 5 15.78 42.66 49.01
N VAL A 6 15.73 41.37 48.66
CA VAL A 6 15.89 40.89 47.28
C VAL A 6 14.51 40.89 46.63
N VAL A 7 14.27 41.83 45.71
CA VAL A 7 13.08 41.85 44.87
C VAL A 7 13.34 40.92 43.68
N ALA A 8 12.79 39.71 43.72
CA ALA A 8 12.83 38.79 42.59
C ALA A 8 11.79 39.21 41.54
N ALA A 9 12.26 39.77 40.42
CA ALA A 9 11.42 40.04 39.26
C ALA A 9 11.12 38.72 38.53
N LEU A 10 9.86 38.27 38.62
CA LEU A 10 9.34 37.13 37.86
C LEU A 10 9.19 37.54 36.39
N LEU A 11 10.14 37.14 35.55
CA LEU A 11 10.04 37.20 34.09
C LEU A 11 8.96 36.21 33.63
N ALA A 12 7.77 36.71 33.32
CA ALA A 12 6.73 35.93 32.66
C ALA A 12 7.14 35.66 31.21
N LEU A 13 7.59 34.43 30.92
CA LEU A 13 7.82 33.97 29.56
C LEU A 13 6.47 33.79 28.86
N PRO A 14 6.31 34.25 27.60
CA PRO A 14 5.12 33.94 26.82
C PRO A 14 5.13 32.44 26.52
N PHE A 15 4.20 31.71 27.14
CA PHE A 15 3.86 30.36 26.70
C PHE A 15 3.16 30.48 25.34
N THR A 16 3.92 30.26 24.26
CA THR A 16 3.32 30.01 22.95
C THR A 16 2.62 28.65 23.04
N SER A 17 1.31 28.66 23.22
CA SER A 17 0.48 27.48 23.05
C SER A 17 0.60 27.02 21.60
N VAL A 18 1.21 25.86 21.37
CA VAL A 18 1.03 25.11 20.11
C VAL A 18 -0.48 24.93 19.96
N ALA A 19 -1.05 25.43 18.87
CA ALA A 19 -2.46 25.24 18.57
C ALA A 19 -2.74 23.73 18.57
N ALA A 20 -3.55 23.26 19.51
CA ALA A 20 -4.05 21.91 19.47
C ALA A 20 -4.89 21.80 18.19
N THR A 21 -4.51 20.90 17.29
CA THR A 21 -5.29 20.68 16.07
C THR A 21 -6.63 20.08 16.47
N ASP A 22 -7.72 20.83 16.27
CA ASP A 22 -9.05 20.37 16.64
C ASP A 22 -9.47 19.17 15.77
N CYS A 23 -10.10 18.20 16.42
CA CYS A 23 -10.70 17.06 15.74
C CYS A 23 -11.93 17.51 14.95
N ALA A 24 -11.92 17.35 13.63
CA ALA A 24 -13.03 17.73 12.76
C ALA A 24 -14.22 16.78 12.91
N ARG A 25 -13.92 15.48 12.99
CA ARG A 25 -14.91 14.41 13.11
C ARG A 25 -14.42 13.36 14.08
N SER A 26 -15.30 12.94 14.98
CA SER A 26 -15.03 11.86 15.93
C SER A 26 -15.94 10.67 15.69
N TYR A 27 -15.47 9.51 16.14
CA TYR A 27 -16.21 8.26 16.11
C TYR A 27 -16.11 7.57 17.47
N THR A 28 -17.21 6.94 17.91
CA THR A 28 -17.23 6.13 19.13
C THR A 28 -17.11 4.66 18.75
N VAL A 29 -16.00 4.05 19.16
CA VAL A 29 -15.67 2.65 18.89
C VAL A 29 -16.76 1.74 19.43
N LYS A 30 -17.20 0.79 18.60
CA LYS A 30 -18.16 -0.26 18.95
C LYS A 30 -17.44 -1.59 19.11
N THR A 31 -18.11 -2.54 19.75
CA THR A 31 -17.61 -3.91 19.87
C THR A 31 -17.47 -4.55 18.49
N GLY A 32 -16.27 -5.06 18.19
CA GLY A 32 -15.95 -5.67 16.90
C GLY A 32 -15.36 -4.72 15.86
N ASP A 33 -15.23 -3.43 16.17
CA ASP A 33 -14.60 -2.47 15.27
C ASP A 33 -13.07 -2.67 15.21
N TYR A 34 -12.52 -2.39 14.03
CA TYR A 34 -11.09 -2.24 13.74
C TYR A 34 -10.90 -1.07 12.79
N CYS A 35 -9.67 -0.57 12.64
CA CYS A 35 -9.42 0.71 11.95
C CYS A 35 -9.96 0.74 10.53
N ASP A 36 -9.69 -0.27 9.71
CA ASP A 36 -10.14 -0.27 8.30
C ASP A 36 -11.66 -0.29 8.18
N LEU A 37 -12.36 -1.01 9.08
CA LEU A 37 -13.82 -1.01 9.11
C LEU A 37 -14.37 0.37 9.47
N ILE A 38 -13.80 1.02 10.48
CA ILE A 38 -14.19 2.37 10.89
C ILE A 38 -13.91 3.35 9.75
N SER A 39 -12.72 3.30 9.17
CA SER A 39 -12.29 4.11 8.04
C SER A 39 -13.25 3.98 6.86
N ALA A 40 -13.58 2.75 6.47
CA ALA A 40 -14.45 2.46 5.32
C ALA A 40 -15.88 2.96 5.56
N GLN A 41 -16.41 2.78 6.76
CA GLN A 41 -17.77 3.22 7.10
C GLN A 41 -17.90 4.73 7.26
N ASN A 42 -16.82 5.42 7.61
CA ASN A 42 -16.85 6.84 7.93
C ASN A 42 -16.13 7.72 6.90
N ASN A 43 -15.73 7.17 5.75
CA ASN A 43 -14.94 7.89 4.73
C ASN A 43 -13.76 8.63 5.37
N ALA A 44 -12.93 7.89 6.10
CA ALA A 44 -11.72 8.41 6.71
C ALA A 44 -10.54 7.57 6.19
N SER A 45 -9.43 8.22 5.89
CA SER A 45 -8.23 7.47 5.51
C SER A 45 -7.69 6.70 6.72
N THR A 46 -7.25 5.47 6.48
CA THR A 46 -6.72 4.58 7.53
C THR A 46 -5.46 5.19 8.15
N TYR A 47 -4.62 5.81 7.32
CA TYR A 47 -3.46 6.58 7.78
C TYR A 47 -3.87 7.75 8.67
N GLN A 48 -4.87 8.53 8.27
CA GLN A 48 -5.32 9.68 9.06
C GLN A 48 -5.83 9.25 10.43
N LEU A 49 -6.66 8.20 10.47
CA LEU A 49 -7.15 7.64 11.73
C LEU A 49 -5.98 7.21 12.63
N ALA A 50 -4.97 6.53 12.09
CA ALA A 50 -3.80 6.12 12.86
C ALA A 50 -2.98 7.31 13.40
N VAL A 51 -2.70 8.32 12.56
CA VAL A 51 -1.87 9.48 12.94
C VAL A 51 -2.58 10.38 13.93
N THR A 52 -3.85 10.69 13.69
CA THR A 52 -4.64 11.63 14.50
C THR A 52 -4.89 11.09 15.91
N ASN A 53 -4.80 9.78 16.12
CA ASN A 53 -4.95 9.14 17.44
C ASN A 53 -3.64 8.59 18.00
N ASN A 54 -2.49 8.88 17.39
CA ASN A 54 -1.19 8.46 17.93
C ASN A 54 -0.86 9.25 19.20
N PRO A 55 -0.37 8.63 20.30
CA PRO A 55 -0.01 7.21 20.44
C PRO A 55 -1.12 6.34 21.08
N SER A 56 -2.34 6.86 21.21
CA SER A 56 -3.44 6.16 21.86
C SER A 56 -3.91 4.92 21.09
N ILE A 57 -3.76 4.89 19.76
CA ILE A 57 -3.99 3.70 18.91
C ILE A 57 -2.65 3.20 18.38
N ASN A 58 -2.41 1.89 18.45
CA ASN A 58 -1.20 1.26 17.91
C ASN A 58 -1.31 1.04 16.38
N SER A 59 -0.18 0.72 15.74
CA SER A 59 -0.13 0.49 14.28
C SER A 59 -1.02 -0.66 13.81
N ASP A 60 -1.21 -1.67 14.65
CA ASP A 60 -2.01 -2.86 14.33
C ASP A 60 -3.51 -2.66 14.61
N CYS A 61 -3.89 -1.48 15.10
CA CYS A 61 -5.24 -1.14 15.55
C CYS A 61 -5.87 -2.15 16.52
N SER A 62 -5.05 -2.88 17.28
CA SER A 62 -5.49 -3.99 18.12
C SER A 62 -5.89 -3.56 19.53
N ASN A 63 -5.66 -2.30 19.88
CA ASN A 63 -5.90 -1.77 21.23
C ASN A 63 -7.17 -0.90 21.37
N LEU A 64 -8.04 -0.87 20.35
CA LEU A 64 -9.32 -0.17 20.40
C LEU A 64 -10.20 -0.67 21.55
N GLN A 65 -10.81 0.26 22.31
CA GLN A 65 -11.74 -0.07 23.39
C GLN A 65 -13.16 0.35 23.03
N PRO A 66 -14.19 -0.51 23.17
CA PRO A 66 -15.59 -0.10 22.98
C PRO A 66 -15.95 1.09 23.88
N GLY A 67 -16.60 2.11 23.31
CA GLY A 67 -16.93 3.37 23.99
C GLY A 67 -15.81 4.42 23.94
N GLN A 68 -14.62 4.08 23.45
CA GLN A 68 -13.55 5.05 23.21
C GLN A 68 -13.95 6.01 22.09
N SER A 69 -13.81 7.32 22.33
CA SER A 69 -13.94 8.34 21.29
C SER A 69 -12.59 8.51 20.59
N ILE A 70 -12.56 8.28 19.29
CA ILE A 70 -11.38 8.47 18.44
C ILE A 70 -11.64 9.58 17.43
N CYS A 71 -10.58 10.20 16.94
CA CYS A 71 -10.66 11.24 15.93
C CYS A 71 -10.43 10.67 14.52
N LEU A 72 -11.30 11.00 13.57
CA LEU A 72 -11.21 10.54 12.19
C LEU A 72 -10.36 11.44 11.30
N GLY A 73 -10.23 12.72 11.67
CA GLY A 73 -9.47 13.70 10.91
C GLY A 73 -9.44 15.05 11.62
N PHE A 74 -8.41 15.83 11.30
CA PHE A 74 -8.21 17.17 11.85
C PHE A 74 -8.85 18.25 10.98
N VAL A 75 -9.26 19.36 11.59
CA VAL A 75 -9.83 20.50 10.84
C VAL A 75 -8.84 20.99 9.78
N GLY A 76 -9.30 21.05 8.53
CA GLY A 76 -8.49 21.48 7.38
C GLY A 76 -7.54 20.42 6.82
N GLN A 77 -7.47 19.22 7.42
CA GLN A 77 -6.63 18.11 6.94
C GLN A 77 -7.40 16.79 6.80
N ASP A 78 -8.72 16.79 7.04
CA ASP A 78 -9.58 15.61 6.97
C ASP A 78 -9.89 15.22 5.51
N CYS A 79 -9.45 14.03 5.10
CA CYS A 79 -9.72 13.51 3.77
C CYS A 79 -11.03 12.72 3.78
N THR A 80 -12.08 13.32 3.24
CA THR A 80 -13.43 12.72 3.14
C THR A 80 -13.68 12.05 1.79
N THR A 81 -12.83 12.30 0.80
CA THR A 81 -12.86 11.62 -0.51
C THR A 81 -11.90 10.44 -0.46
N THR A 82 -12.41 9.28 -0.09
CA THR A 82 -11.63 8.06 0.13
C THR A 82 -12.03 6.92 -0.81
N TYR A 83 -11.13 5.96 -0.97
CA TYR A 83 -11.36 4.73 -1.70
C TYR A 83 -10.96 3.53 -0.84
N VAL A 84 -11.77 2.47 -0.88
CA VAL A 84 -11.48 1.21 -0.18
C VAL A 84 -10.83 0.27 -1.17
N VAL A 85 -9.58 -0.09 -0.91
CA VAL A 85 -8.77 -0.95 -1.77
C VAL A 85 -9.40 -2.33 -1.93
N GLN A 86 -9.46 -2.80 -3.17
CA GLN A 86 -9.97 -4.09 -3.60
C GLN A 86 -8.83 -5.00 -4.08
N GLY A 87 -9.14 -6.28 -4.27
CA GLY A 87 -8.19 -7.22 -4.86
C GLY A 87 -7.87 -6.89 -6.31
N GLY A 88 -6.59 -6.87 -6.66
CA GLY A 88 -6.06 -6.48 -7.97
C GLY A 88 -5.73 -4.99 -8.11
N ASP A 89 -6.02 -4.18 -7.10
CA ASP A 89 -5.69 -2.76 -7.15
C ASP A 89 -4.18 -2.51 -7.04
N THR A 90 -3.73 -1.50 -7.77
CA THR A 90 -2.40 -0.90 -7.66
C THR A 90 -2.55 0.59 -7.35
N CYS A 91 -1.55 1.24 -6.75
CA CYS A 91 -1.60 2.69 -6.55
C CYS A 91 -1.91 3.42 -7.86
N GLU A 92 -1.26 3.03 -8.95
CA GLU A 92 -1.46 3.62 -10.27
C GLU A 92 -2.89 3.46 -10.79
N GLY A 93 -3.45 2.27 -10.67
CA GLY A 93 -4.84 2.03 -11.03
C GLY A 93 -5.78 2.92 -10.23
N VAL A 94 -5.57 3.00 -8.91
CA VAL A 94 -6.41 3.80 -8.01
C VAL A 94 -6.32 5.29 -8.32
N TYR A 95 -5.12 5.90 -8.30
CA TYR A 95 -5.03 7.35 -8.52
C TYR A 95 -5.46 7.75 -9.93
N THR A 96 -5.23 6.90 -10.95
CA THR A 96 -5.67 7.16 -12.33
C THR A 96 -7.19 7.10 -12.45
N ALA A 97 -7.83 6.07 -11.87
CA ALA A 97 -9.28 5.92 -11.89
C ALA A 97 -10.01 7.06 -11.18
N HIS A 98 -9.37 7.64 -10.15
CA HIS A 98 -9.90 8.78 -9.40
C HIS A 98 -9.44 10.15 -9.93
N GLY A 99 -8.62 10.19 -10.99
CA GLY A 99 -8.12 11.43 -11.58
C GLY A 99 -7.23 12.25 -10.64
N VAL A 100 -6.49 11.58 -9.75
CA VAL A 100 -5.57 12.17 -8.77
C VAL A 100 -4.14 12.06 -9.28
N ASN A 101 -3.35 13.12 -9.13
CA ASN A 101 -1.93 13.10 -9.48
C ASN A 101 -1.15 12.13 -8.56
N ALA A 102 -0.22 11.35 -9.11
CA ALA A 102 0.58 10.37 -8.35
C ALA A 102 1.31 10.98 -7.14
N THR A 103 1.93 12.16 -7.30
CA THR A 103 2.63 12.86 -6.20
C THR A 103 1.65 13.31 -5.13
N LEU A 104 0.48 13.82 -5.53
CA LEU A 104 -0.57 14.20 -4.58
C LEU A 104 -1.15 12.97 -3.85
N PHE A 105 -1.33 11.86 -4.56
CA PHE A 105 -1.80 10.61 -3.99
C PHE A 105 -0.82 10.09 -2.93
N GLN A 106 0.48 10.03 -3.23
CA GLN A 106 1.51 9.67 -2.24
C GLN A 106 1.59 10.67 -1.08
N HIS A 107 1.42 11.96 -1.36
CA HIS A 107 1.39 12.99 -0.32
C HIS A 107 0.21 12.80 0.65
N ASN A 108 -0.96 12.44 0.14
CA ASN A 108 -2.16 12.19 0.93
C ASN A 108 -2.16 10.80 1.59
N ASN A 109 -1.32 9.88 1.13
CA ASN A 109 -1.17 8.52 1.64
C ASN A 109 0.29 8.19 1.97
N PRO A 110 0.92 8.87 2.94
CA PRO A 110 2.34 8.69 3.23
C PRO A 110 2.70 7.30 3.73
N GLN A 111 1.73 6.50 4.17
CA GLN A 111 1.97 5.11 4.55
C GLN A 111 2.39 4.25 3.36
N LEU A 112 1.97 4.62 2.13
CA LEU A 112 2.29 3.86 0.94
C LEU A 112 3.74 4.14 0.54
N ASP A 113 4.50 3.07 0.34
CA ASP A 113 5.89 3.21 -0.08
C ASP A 113 5.99 3.63 -1.56
N SER A 114 7.21 3.94 -2.01
CA SER A 114 7.46 4.39 -3.38
C SER A 114 7.15 3.34 -4.46
N GLN A 115 7.22 2.05 -4.12
CA GLN A 115 6.90 0.92 -5.00
C GLN A 115 5.41 0.54 -4.93
N CYS A 116 4.69 1.02 -3.91
CA CYS A 116 3.31 0.65 -3.60
C CYS A 116 3.12 -0.87 -3.48
N ASP A 117 4.11 -1.57 -2.95
CA ASP A 117 3.99 -3.02 -2.71
C ASP A 117 3.34 -3.33 -1.35
N ASN A 118 3.15 -2.30 -0.51
CA ASN A 118 2.50 -2.39 0.78
C ASN A 118 0.97 -2.13 0.77
N LEU A 119 0.34 -2.02 -0.40
CA LEU A 119 -1.11 -1.84 -0.54
C LEU A 119 -1.87 -3.14 -0.26
N TYR A 120 -2.94 -3.10 0.54
CA TYR A 120 -3.71 -4.30 0.93
C TYR A 120 -5.22 -4.14 0.84
N ILE A 121 -5.92 -5.26 0.64
CA ILE A 121 -7.38 -5.30 0.50
C ILE A 121 -8.03 -4.78 1.79
N GLY A 122 -8.97 -3.85 1.65
CA GLY A 122 -9.68 -3.21 2.75
C GLY A 122 -9.02 -1.94 3.27
N GLU A 123 -7.76 -1.66 2.91
CA GLU A 123 -7.12 -0.38 3.24
C GLU A 123 -7.94 0.78 2.65
N VAL A 124 -8.11 1.85 3.44
CA VAL A 124 -8.83 3.04 2.97
C VAL A 124 -7.84 4.17 2.69
N VAL A 125 -7.71 4.50 1.41
CA VAL A 125 -6.79 5.51 0.88
C VAL A 125 -7.50 6.82 0.55
N CYS A 126 -6.81 7.93 0.73
CA CYS A 126 -7.29 9.25 0.36
C CYS A 126 -7.10 9.49 -1.15
N VAL A 127 -8.19 9.78 -1.86
CA VAL A 127 -8.22 10.07 -3.30
C VAL A 127 -8.73 11.49 -3.58
N SER A 128 -8.49 12.41 -2.63
CA SER A 128 -8.83 13.82 -2.81
C SER A 128 -7.87 14.52 -3.79
N ASN A 129 -8.41 15.43 -4.59
CA ASN A 129 -7.65 16.34 -5.46
C ASN A 129 -7.07 17.55 -4.71
N GLY A 130 -7.26 17.64 -3.39
CA GLY A 130 -6.58 18.59 -2.51
C GLY A 130 -5.66 17.89 -1.52
N ALA A 131 -4.63 18.60 -1.06
CA ALA A 131 -3.80 18.11 0.04
C ALA A 131 -4.64 18.02 1.31
N ALA A 132 -4.72 16.83 1.89
CA ALA A 132 -5.46 16.53 3.11
C ALA A 132 -4.67 15.47 3.87
N VAL A 133 -3.58 15.90 4.52
CA VAL A 133 -2.70 15.00 5.26
C VAL A 133 -2.40 15.61 6.63
N PRO A 134 -2.72 14.93 7.73
CA PRO A 134 -2.32 15.38 9.05
C PRO A 134 -0.79 15.25 9.20
N PRO A 135 -0.12 16.20 9.86
CA PRO A 135 1.30 16.07 10.11
C PRO A 135 1.58 14.90 11.05
N LEU A 136 2.55 14.07 10.70
CA LEU A 136 3.03 13.01 11.59
C LEU A 136 3.67 13.63 12.85
N PRO A 137 3.32 13.19 14.08
CA PRO A 137 3.98 13.66 15.28
C PRO A 137 5.49 13.44 15.22
N SER A 138 6.27 14.43 15.63
CA SER A 138 7.73 14.34 15.60
C SER A 138 8.23 13.18 16.47
N GLY A 139 8.97 12.25 15.85
CA GLY A 139 9.52 11.08 16.54
C GLY A 139 8.55 9.89 16.64
N ALA A 140 7.33 10.00 16.11
CA ALA A 140 6.46 8.85 15.94
C ALA A 140 6.90 8.02 14.71
N PRO A 141 6.86 6.67 14.78
CA PRO A 141 7.02 5.86 13.59
C PRO A 141 5.85 6.12 12.63
N MET A 142 6.14 6.11 11.33
CA MET A 142 5.10 6.19 10.30
C MET A 142 4.16 4.98 10.45
N PRO A 143 2.84 5.19 10.56
CA PRO A 143 1.90 4.09 10.57
C PRO A 143 2.00 3.30 9.26
N ALA A 144 2.11 1.97 9.39
CA ALA A 144 1.98 0.99 8.30
C ALA A 144 2.91 1.16 7.09
N ALA A 145 4.23 1.15 7.30
CA ALA A 145 5.22 1.00 6.21
C ALA A 145 5.23 -0.42 5.57
N THR A 146 4.39 -1.33 6.05
CA THR A 146 4.28 -2.73 5.59
C THR A 146 2.82 -3.17 5.72
N VAL A 147 2.40 -4.15 4.90
CA VAL A 147 1.09 -4.80 5.03
C VAL A 147 0.90 -5.36 6.45
N PRO A 148 -0.19 -5.02 7.17
CA PRO A 148 -0.45 -5.53 8.51
C PRO A 148 -0.54 -7.07 8.55
N ALA A 149 -0.11 -7.67 9.66
CA ALA A 149 -0.20 -9.12 9.84
C ALA A 149 -1.67 -9.59 9.79
N GLY A 150 -2.00 -10.43 8.81
CA GLY A 150 -3.36 -10.93 8.57
C GLY A 150 -4.14 -10.19 7.49
N ALA A 151 -3.63 -9.06 6.99
CA ALA A 151 -4.15 -8.43 5.78
C ALA A 151 -3.68 -9.20 4.53
N THR A 152 -4.50 -9.16 3.48
CA THR A 152 -4.16 -9.76 2.18
C THR A 152 -3.65 -8.65 1.26
N PRO A 153 -2.44 -8.75 0.68
CA PRO A 153 -1.95 -7.78 -0.31
C PRO A 153 -2.94 -7.59 -1.46
N ALA A 154 -3.09 -6.35 -1.94
CA ALA A 154 -4.05 -6.00 -2.98
C ALA A 154 -3.69 -6.69 -4.29
N THR A 155 -2.43 -6.58 -4.70
CA THR A 155 -1.83 -7.39 -5.74
C THR A 155 -1.12 -8.59 -5.13
N PRO A 156 -1.37 -9.82 -5.61
CA PRO A 156 -0.50 -10.95 -5.28
C PRO A 156 0.94 -10.58 -5.62
N PRO A 157 1.94 -10.98 -4.81
CA PRO A 157 3.33 -10.91 -5.22
C PRO A 157 3.42 -11.54 -6.60
N ALA A 158 4.05 -10.85 -7.54
CA ALA A 158 4.35 -11.45 -8.83
C ALA A 158 5.05 -12.76 -8.52
N ILE A 159 4.37 -13.88 -8.79
CA ILE A 159 5.04 -15.17 -8.79
C ILE A 159 6.11 -15.01 -9.85
N THR A 160 7.36 -14.87 -9.42
CA THR A 160 8.48 -15.25 -10.25
C THR A 160 8.26 -16.73 -10.47
N THR A 161 7.55 -17.05 -11.55
CA THR A 161 7.60 -18.37 -12.14
C THR A 161 9.07 -18.58 -12.44
N THR A 162 9.80 -19.18 -11.49
CA THR A 162 11.06 -19.83 -11.80
C THR A 162 10.74 -20.66 -13.02
N ALA A 163 11.39 -20.33 -14.14
CA ALA A 163 11.23 -21.06 -15.38
C ALA A 163 11.16 -22.54 -15.02
N ALA A 164 10.08 -23.21 -15.43
CA ALA A 164 10.01 -24.66 -15.36
C ALA A 164 11.37 -25.17 -15.87
N PRO A 165 12.01 -26.12 -15.17
CA PRO A 165 13.26 -26.67 -15.67
C PRO A 165 13.04 -27.01 -17.13
N ALA A 166 13.90 -26.48 -18.00
CA ALA A 166 13.88 -26.81 -19.42
C ALA A 166 13.69 -28.33 -19.53
N PRO A 167 12.80 -28.82 -20.41
CA PRO A 167 12.65 -30.27 -20.58
C PRO A 167 14.05 -30.82 -20.78
N THR A 168 14.48 -31.68 -19.85
CA THR A 168 15.73 -32.41 -19.99
C THR A 168 15.68 -33.04 -21.36
N ALA A 169 16.61 -32.66 -22.25
CA ALA A 169 16.78 -33.35 -23.51
C ALA A 169 16.82 -34.84 -23.17
N VAL A 170 15.78 -35.55 -23.61
CA VAL A 170 15.81 -37.00 -23.66
C VAL A 170 17.01 -37.28 -24.56
N PRO A 171 18.03 -38.04 -24.11
CA PRO A 171 19.04 -38.51 -25.03
C PRO A 171 18.28 -39.27 -26.11
N ASP A 172 18.45 -38.86 -27.37
CA ASP A 172 18.04 -39.67 -28.49
C ASP A 172 18.64 -41.06 -28.28
N ASP A 173 17.78 -42.04 -27.95
CA ASP A 173 18.14 -43.45 -27.98
C ASP A 173 18.42 -43.77 -29.45
N GLU A 174 19.70 -43.75 -29.81
CA GLU A 174 20.26 -44.46 -30.95
C GLU A 174 19.99 -45.97 -30.75
N ASP A 175 18.77 -46.42 -31.03
CA ASP A 175 18.47 -47.82 -31.32
C ASP A 175 18.25 -47.95 -32.84
N CYS A 176 19.37 -47.80 -33.58
CA CYS A 176 19.53 -48.38 -34.90
C CYS A 176 20.42 -49.62 -34.76
N ASP A 177 19.89 -50.67 -34.13
CA ASP A 177 20.51 -52.00 -34.16
C ASP A 177 19.90 -52.78 -35.35
N ASP A 178 20.80 -53.13 -36.25
CA ASP A 178 20.66 -54.01 -37.41
C ASP A 178 19.96 -55.34 -37.10
N ASP A 179 18.98 -55.76 -37.92
CA ASP A 179 18.97 -57.11 -38.51
C ASP A 179 17.95 -57.25 -39.66
N ASP A 180 18.40 -57.94 -40.71
CA ASP A 180 17.62 -58.57 -41.78
C ASP A 180 17.03 -57.70 -42.91
N GLY A 181 17.93 -57.22 -43.76
CA GLY A 181 17.98 -57.56 -45.19
C GLY A 181 16.72 -57.39 -46.04
N ASP A 182 16.62 -56.24 -46.72
CA ASP A 182 16.26 -56.16 -48.14
C ASP A 182 16.56 -54.73 -48.63
N ASP A 183 17.68 -54.63 -49.36
CA ASP A 183 17.95 -53.79 -50.53
C ASP A 183 17.22 -52.43 -50.71
N ASP A 184 18.07 -51.41 -50.85
CA ASP A 184 17.97 -50.25 -51.75
C ASP A 184 17.65 -48.85 -51.16
N GLU A 185 18.76 -48.15 -50.86
CA GLU A 185 19.16 -46.83 -51.37
C GLU A 185 18.35 -45.55 -50.98
N ASP A 186 19.12 -44.65 -50.34
CA ASP A 186 19.02 -43.17 -50.33
C ASP A 186 18.04 -42.49 -49.36
N CYS A 187 18.48 -42.37 -48.11
CA CYS A 187 18.11 -41.24 -47.24
C CYS A 187 18.94 -40.01 -47.65
N ASP A 188 18.61 -39.40 -48.79
CA ASP A 188 19.16 -38.10 -49.18
C ASP A 188 18.52 -36.99 -48.33
N ASP A 189 19.37 -36.39 -47.50
CA ASP A 189 19.25 -35.03 -47.00
C ASP A 189 19.00 -34.09 -48.18
N ASP A 190 17.87 -33.37 -48.20
CA ASP A 190 17.78 -32.10 -48.91
C ASP A 190 16.80 -31.15 -48.19
N GLU A 191 17.40 -30.03 -47.79
CA GLU A 191 16.81 -28.78 -47.33
C GLU A 191 15.75 -28.28 -48.33
N ASP A 192 14.61 -27.74 -47.86
CA ASP A 192 13.86 -26.65 -48.52
C ASP A 192 12.69 -26.20 -47.62
N GLU A 193 12.97 -25.28 -46.69
CA GLU A 193 11.97 -24.41 -46.06
C GLU A 193 11.66 -23.24 -46.99
N ASP A 194 10.65 -23.36 -47.86
CA ASP A 194 10.04 -22.21 -48.55
C ASP A 194 8.61 -22.56 -49.01
N ASP A 195 7.58 -22.25 -48.19
CA ASP A 195 6.29 -21.83 -48.74
C ASP A 195 5.40 -21.07 -47.73
N LEU A 196 5.17 -19.80 -48.07
CA LEU A 196 4.42 -18.75 -47.35
C LEU A 196 2.90 -19.07 -47.30
N PRO A 197 2.07 -18.32 -46.53
CA PRO A 197 1.60 -17.03 -47.06
C PRO A 197 1.38 -15.91 -46.02
N PHE A 198 1.80 -14.72 -46.43
CA PHE A 198 1.31 -13.42 -45.98
C PHE A 198 -0.23 -13.31 -46.08
N CYS A 199 -0.86 -12.72 -45.06
CA CYS A 199 -2.11 -11.93 -45.11
C CYS A 199 -1.99 -10.83 -44.02
N ASP A 200 -1.59 -9.61 -44.40
CA ASP A 200 -2.44 -8.41 -44.60
C ASP A 200 -3.12 -7.90 -43.32
N GLU A 201 -2.62 -6.78 -42.76
CA GLU A 201 -3.16 -5.41 -42.87
C GLU A 201 -4.56 -5.21 -42.24
N LEU A 202 -4.61 -4.46 -41.13
CA LEU A 202 -5.09 -3.05 -41.07
C LEU A 202 -5.02 -2.50 -39.63
#